data_AF-A0A7R9XGT9-F1
#
_entry.id   AF-A0A7R9XGT9-F1
#
_cell.length_a   1.000
_cell.length_b   1.000
_cell.length_c   1.000
_cell.angle_alpha   90.00
_cell.angle_beta   90.00
_cell.angle_gamma   90.00
#
_symmetry.space_group_name_H-M   'P 1'
#
loop_
_entity.id
_entity.type
_entity.pdbx_description
1 polymer ?
#
loop_
_entity_poly.entity_id
_entity_poly.type
_entity_poly.pdbx_seq_one_letter_code
_entity_poly.pdbx_strand_id
1 'polypeptide(L)'
;CHKMKSLALLSLHLFTLVMAKNTDSVLTSSGLLKGSVIKTDYGFIGKYLGVPYGSIPGRFLPPEEIHKENDMLPAEQHGPSCVQAPHAIDVMYSQLSQRELGKETSEECLYLNIYTPKIPHSPIMVWFPGEGYDFADANQFDGTELAARGNVTVITVNYRVGPFGFLTSMDGSAPTNNGIRDILLSLKWIQKNIKSFGGDPDNVTVFGRFTGAASLSILLASPHFKKSQRPLANKFIFQSGIATGPYIFEDNPKEALKMLANRVNCSDASNCEETVECLKHVPYDTLMRESLQVPQRWRPVIDNDILNDDPINVITNGDYRKDISVIIGHNKDEGSLCLLTHFYLQTPHHSRIMQDTLTKADFEKLFEDHIRDYLKGENDAIVKAAIHEYGYQMNNGSYRDQYLDFCGSMYIKAKSNYLAAQLSRHGTRVYTYQFTHRPLDSIHPPFLGAAHGDEVLFVFGLLQQPSGDDQDVTDTVISAWTNFAKTGNPNPIKAGTNVTWLPTHPHSPSHLRITTQEGIAMEYETKFDQRLNHFWNTVIPNLQSKCQFKSLSDGHLLILGNQLEHPAAEYLIIGLALLSLILLLFSLFAAVMICKRSNQGSLHFDHKQ
;
A
#
# COMPACT_ATOMS: atom_id res chain seq x y z
N CYS A 1 30.14 30.97 -55.56
CA CYS A 1 30.17 29.50 -55.34
C CYS A 1 30.97 29.04 -54.12
N HIS A 2 32.28 29.30 -53.99
CA HIS A 2 33.08 28.75 -52.88
C HIS A 2 32.67 29.23 -51.48
N LYS A 3 32.28 30.51 -51.33
CA LYS A 3 31.79 31.06 -50.04
C LYS A 3 30.44 30.47 -49.59
N MET A 4 29.54 30.16 -50.53
CA MET A 4 28.25 29.52 -50.23
C MET A 4 28.40 28.06 -49.82
N LYS A 5 29.34 27.31 -50.43
CA LYS A 5 29.66 25.93 -50.01
C LYS A 5 30.23 25.90 -48.59
N SER A 6 31.03 26.90 -48.23
CA SER A 6 31.62 27.00 -46.88
C SER A 6 30.58 27.35 -45.82
N LEU A 7 29.62 28.24 -46.12
CA LEU A 7 28.49 28.52 -45.21
C LEU A 7 27.56 27.31 -45.06
N ALA A 8 27.30 26.57 -46.13
CA ALA A 8 26.46 25.36 -46.08
C ALA A 8 27.13 24.23 -45.28
N LEU A 9 28.46 24.07 -45.40
CA LEU A 9 29.24 23.12 -44.59
C LEU A 9 29.29 23.54 -43.12
N LEU A 10 29.43 24.83 -42.82
CA LEU A 10 29.39 25.34 -41.45
C LEU A 10 28.00 25.21 -40.83
N SER A 11 26.93 25.47 -41.60
CA SER A 11 25.56 25.28 -41.13
C SER A 11 25.23 23.80 -40.95
N LEU A 12 25.75 22.91 -41.79
CA LEU A 12 25.59 21.47 -41.65
C LEU A 12 26.37 20.94 -40.44
N HIS A 13 27.59 21.45 -40.20
CA HIS A 13 28.38 21.14 -39.00
C HIS A 13 27.73 21.68 -37.72
N LEU A 14 27.21 22.91 -37.72
CA LEU A 14 26.41 23.43 -36.60
C LEU A 14 25.12 22.62 -36.42
N PHE A 15 24.44 22.20 -37.49
CA PHE A 15 23.26 21.34 -37.39
C PHE A 15 23.60 19.96 -36.80
N THR A 16 24.74 19.36 -37.18
CA THR A 16 25.20 18.09 -36.58
C THR A 16 25.72 18.23 -35.16
N LEU A 17 26.28 19.39 -34.78
CA LEU A 17 26.68 19.70 -33.40
C LEU A 17 25.47 19.99 -32.50
N VAL A 18 24.41 20.59 -33.05
CA VAL A 18 23.12 20.80 -32.35
C VAL A 18 22.30 19.50 -32.27
N MET A 19 22.50 18.57 -33.20
CA MET A 19 21.85 17.24 -33.22
C MET A 19 22.67 16.11 -32.60
N ALA A 20 23.87 16.38 -32.07
CA ALA A 20 24.58 15.43 -31.24
C ALA A 20 23.78 15.30 -29.93
N LYS A 21 22.79 14.41 -29.89
CA LYS A 21 22.26 13.87 -28.63
C LYS A 21 23.49 13.52 -27.79
N ASN A 22 23.64 14.16 -26.64
CA ASN A 22 24.62 13.76 -25.62
C ASN A 22 24.27 12.32 -25.23
N THR A 23 24.89 11.38 -25.92
CA THR A 23 24.71 9.95 -25.75
C THR A 23 25.69 9.52 -24.69
N ASP A 24 25.18 8.83 -23.68
CA ASP A 24 25.98 8.33 -22.57
C ASP A 24 25.87 6.81 -22.58
N SER A 25 27.01 6.12 -22.53
CA SER A 25 27.07 4.66 -22.68
C SER A 25 27.58 4.01 -21.41
N VAL A 26 26.84 3.03 -20.90
CA VAL A 26 27.15 2.33 -19.64
C VAL A 26 27.13 0.83 -19.86
N LEU A 27 28.23 0.17 -19.48
CA LEU A 27 28.33 -1.29 -19.54
C LEU A 27 27.69 -1.94 -18.31
N THR A 28 26.84 -2.93 -18.56
CA THR A 28 26.12 -3.71 -17.54
C THR A 28 26.12 -5.20 -17.90
N SER A 29 25.64 -6.06 -17.01
CA SER A 29 25.36 -7.48 -17.32
C SER A 29 24.30 -7.66 -18.42
N SER A 30 23.45 -6.66 -18.63
CA SER A 30 22.44 -6.65 -19.69
C SER A 30 22.98 -6.13 -21.02
N GLY A 31 24.24 -5.72 -21.10
CA GLY A 31 24.86 -5.16 -22.30
C GLY A 31 25.36 -3.73 -22.14
N LEU A 32 25.86 -3.18 -23.24
CA LEU A 32 26.28 -1.79 -23.38
C LEU A 32 25.07 -0.93 -23.70
N LEU A 33 24.57 -0.24 -22.68
CA LEU A 33 23.36 0.56 -22.75
C LEU A 33 23.70 1.96 -23.26
N LYS A 34 22.95 2.43 -24.25
CA LYS A 34 23.07 3.79 -24.78
C LYS A 34 21.89 4.63 -24.32
N GLY A 35 22.14 5.49 -23.33
CA GLY A 35 21.16 6.40 -22.77
C GLY A 35 21.26 7.81 -23.35
N SER A 36 20.55 8.74 -22.72
CA SER A 36 20.56 10.17 -23.04
C SER A 36 20.91 11.00 -21.82
N VAL A 37 21.43 12.21 -22.03
CA VAL A 37 21.63 13.20 -20.95
C VAL A 37 20.71 14.38 -21.20
N ILE A 38 19.92 14.74 -20.19
CA ILE A 38 19.05 15.91 -20.22
C ILE A 38 19.53 16.97 -19.22
N LYS A 39 19.23 18.23 -19.53
CA LYS A 39 19.47 19.36 -18.64
C LYS A 39 18.16 19.70 -17.92
N THR A 40 18.24 19.85 -16.60
CA THR A 40 17.17 20.35 -15.72
C THR A 40 17.64 21.66 -15.08
N ASP A 41 16.75 22.33 -14.35
CA ASP A 41 17.11 23.52 -13.56
C ASP A 41 18.05 23.19 -12.38
N TYR A 42 18.13 21.92 -12.00
CA TYR A 42 18.93 21.43 -10.87
C TYR A 42 20.22 20.70 -11.30
N GLY A 43 20.46 20.55 -12.60
CA GLY A 43 21.67 19.90 -13.13
C GLY A 43 21.40 18.94 -14.29
N PHE A 44 22.40 18.10 -14.61
CA PHE A 44 22.30 17.12 -15.68
C PHE A 44 21.91 15.75 -15.15
N ILE A 45 20.92 15.12 -15.79
CA ILE A 45 20.45 13.77 -15.49
C ILE A 45 20.72 12.85 -16.67
N GLY A 46 21.37 11.72 -16.41
CA GLY A 46 21.41 10.61 -17.34
C GLY A 46 20.10 9.81 -17.26
N LYS A 47 19.47 9.57 -18.41
CA LYS A 47 18.25 8.76 -18.56
C LYS A 47 18.57 7.50 -19.38
N TYR A 48 18.30 6.36 -18.77
CA TYR A 48 18.39 5.03 -19.38
C TYR A 48 17.04 4.35 -19.22
N LEU A 49 16.26 4.32 -20.28
CA LEU A 49 14.88 3.84 -20.27
C LEU A 49 14.82 2.46 -20.95
N GLY A 50 13.91 1.60 -20.51
CA GLY A 50 13.74 0.27 -21.13
C GLY A 50 14.95 -0.65 -20.97
N VAL A 51 15.64 -0.59 -19.83
CA VAL A 51 16.80 -1.46 -19.55
C VAL A 51 16.30 -2.83 -19.11
N PRO A 52 16.59 -3.92 -19.83
CA PRO A 52 16.13 -5.25 -19.41
C PRO A 52 16.92 -5.69 -18.18
N TYR A 53 16.22 -6.15 -17.14
CA TYR A 53 16.87 -6.67 -15.93
C TYR A 53 16.79 -8.21 -15.81
N GLY A 54 15.94 -8.83 -16.61
CA GLY A 54 15.72 -10.27 -16.64
C GLY A 54 15.02 -10.71 -17.91
N SER A 55 14.77 -12.01 -18.02
CA SER A 55 13.98 -12.61 -19.09
C SER A 55 12.93 -13.55 -18.52
N ILE A 56 11.89 -13.82 -19.31
CA ILE A 56 10.83 -14.77 -18.96
C ILE A 56 11.05 -15.99 -19.87
N PRO A 57 11.62 -17.09 -19.35
CA PRO A 57 11.96 -18.26 -20.18
C PRO A 57 10.72 -18.95 -20.76
N GLY A 58 9.55 -18.72 -20.16
CA GLY A 58 8.26 -19.12 -20.66
C GLY A 58 7.13 -18.54 -19.80
N ARG A 59 5.92 -18.46 -20.35
CA ARG A 59 4.75 -17.95 -19.62
C ARG A 59 4.54 -18.73 -18.32
N PHE A 60 4.26 -17.98 -17.24
CA PHE A 60 4.10 -18.47 -15.85
C PHE A 60 5.35 -19.06 -15.19
N LEU A 61 6.51 -19.00 -15.83
CA LEU A 61 7.76 -19.44 -15.21
C LEU A 61 8.44 -18.30 -14.43
N PRO A 62 9.23 -18.62 -13.39
CA PRO A 62 10.07 -17.65 -12.70
C PRO A 62 10.98 -16.88 -13.66
N PRO A 63 11.31 -15.62 -13.34
CA PRO A 63 12.20 -14.83 -14.18
C PRO A 63 13.65 -15.31 -14.04
N GLU A 64 14.45 -15.13 -15.09
CA GLU A 64 15.86 -15.50 -15.13
C GLU A 64 16.78 -14.30 -15.36
N GLU A 65 17.99 -14.36 -14.79
CA GLU A 65 19.05 -13.39 -15.08
C GLU A 65 19.40 -13.40 -16.58
N ILE A 66 19.71 -12.22 -17.11
CA ILE A 66 20.22 -12.09 -18.48
C ILE A 66 21.70 -11.75 -18.49
N HIS A 67 22.38 -12.29 -19.50
CA HIS A 67 23.81 -12.09 -19.77
C HIS A 67 23.97 -11.71 -21.23
N LYS A 68 24.00 -10.40 -21.48
CA LYS A 68 24.05 -9.80 -22.82
C LYS A 68 25.19 -8.77 -22.90
N GLU A 69 26.26 -8.97 -22.14
CA GLU A 69 27.36 -8.00 -21.97
C GLU A 69 27.99 -7.51 -23.30
N ASN A 70 27.87 -8.30 -24.38
CA ASN A 70 28.41 -7.99 -25.70
C ASN A 70 27.43 -7.23 -26.61
N ASP A 71 26.16 -7.11 -26.22
CA ASP A 71 25.14 -6.46 -27.03
C ASP A 71 25.12 -4.95 -26.79
N MET A 72 24.95 -4.17 -27.85
CA MET A 72 24.67 -2.73 -27.73
C MET A 72 23.16 -2.52 -27.75
N LEU A 73 22.62 -2.03 -26.64
CA LEU A 73 21.18 -1.85 -26.47
C LEU A 73 20.81 -0.35 -26.41
N PRO A 74 19.89 0.12 -27.26
CA PRO A 74 19.32 1.46 -27.09
C PRO A 74 18.52 1.51 -25.79
N ALA A 75 18.75 2.55 -24.99
CA ALA A 75 18.09 2.79 -23.72
C ALA A 75 17.55 4.23 -23.65
N GLU A 76 17.06 4.75 -24.78
CA GLU A 76 16.50 6.10 -24.89
C GLU A 76 14.97 6.15 -24.85
N GLN A 77 14.30 5.00 -24.86
CA GLN A 77 12.83 4.87 -24.84
C GLN A 77 12.40 3.83 -23.81
N HIS A 78 11.21 3.99 -23.25
CA HIS A 78 10.64 3.01 -22.33
C HIS A 78 10.45 1.66 -23.03
N GLY A 79 10.71 0.58 -22.29
CA GLY A 79 10.26 -0.75 -22.70
C GLY A 79 8.74 -0.88 -22.53
N PRO A 80 8.11 -1.89 -23.17
CA PRO A 80 6.69 -2.13 -23.01
C PRO A 80 6.33 -2.42 -21.54
N SER A 81 5.15 -1.98 -21.14
CA SER A 81 4.57 -2.33 -19.85
C SER A 81 4.17 -3.81 -19.86
N CYS A 82 4.01 -4.44 -18.68
CA CYS A 82 3.52 -5.82 -18.64
C CYS A 82 2.06 -5.90 -19.12
N VAL A 83 1.66 -7.05 -19.68
CA VAL A 83 0.25 -7.33 -19.98
C VAL A 83 -0.57 -7.20 -18.69
N GLN A 84 -1.58 -6.33 -18.71
CA GLN A 84 -2.33 -5.94 -17.52
C GLN A 84 -3.74 -5.43 -17.89
N ALA A 85 -4.58 -5.22 -16.89
CA ALA A 85 -5.88 -4.59 -17.08
C ALA A 85 -5.73 -3.13 -17.56
N PRO A 86 -6.72 -2.55 -18.26
CA PRO A 86 -6.71 -1.11 -18.53
C PRO A 86 -6.69 -0.28 -17.24
N HIS A 87 -5.95 0.85 -17.25
CA HIS A 87 -5.88 1.73 -16.09
C HIS A 87 -7.24 2.36 -15.76
N ALA A 88 -7.55 2.53 -14.47
CA ALA A 88 -8.84 3.05 -14.04
C ALA A 88 -9.09 4.50 -14.53
N ILE A 89 -8.06 5.35 -14.58
CA ILE A 89 -8.19 6.72 -15.09
C ILE A 89 -8.47 6.73 -16.59
N ASP A 90 -7.85 5.83 -17.36
CA ASP A 90 -8.11 5.73 -18.80
C ASP A 90 -9.55 5.30 -19.08
N VAL A 91 -10.13 4.47 -18.21
CA VAL A 91 -11.55 4.11 -18.25
C VAL A 91 -12.44 5.28 -17.81
N MET A 92 -12.09 5.97 -16.72
CA MET A 92 -12.86 7.09 -16.14
C MET A 92 -12.86 8.35 -17.01
N TYR A 93 -11.74 8.65 -17.64
CA TYR A 93 -11.47 9.90 -18.34
C TYR A 93 -10.87 9.63 -19.72
N SER A 94 -11.48 8.73 -20.49
CA SER A 94 -11.04 8.35 -21.84
C SER A 94 -10.80 9.56 -22.77
N GLN A 95 -11.53 10.66 -22.59
CA GLN A 95 -11.36 11.91 -23.33
C GLN A 95 -10.12 12.74 -22.92
N LEU A 96 -9.56 12.51 -21.72
CA LEU A 96 -8.34 13.14 -21.20
C LEU A 96 -7.10 12.23 -21.40
N SER A 97 -7.29 10.96 -21.75
CA SER A 97 -6.24 9.91 -21.92
C SER A 97 -5.37 10.06 -23.19
N GLN A 98 -5.06 11.30 -23.59
CA GLN A 98 -4.09 11.56 -24.66
C GLN A 98 -2.63 11.27 -24.25
N ARG A 99 -2.38 10.78 -23.03
CA ARG A 99 -1.06 10.27 -22.65
C ARG A 99 -0.82 8.96 -23.41
N GLU A 100 0.15 8.95 -24.33
CA GLU A 100 0.62 7.73 -25.01
C GLU A 100 1.52 6.86 -24.11
N LEU A 101 1.83 7.31 -22.89
CA LEU A 101 2.60 6.56 -21.90
C LEU A 101 1.82 5.31 -21.46
N GLY A 102 2.45 4.12 -21.57
CA GLY A 102 1.89 2.86 -21.05
C GLY A 102 0.93 2.10 -21.97
N LYS A 103 0.73 2.55 -23.21
CA LYS A 103 -0.22 1.88 -24.14
C LYS A 103 0.31 0.59 -24.77
N GLU A 104 1.62 0.45 -24.90
CA GLU A 104 2.23 -0.76 -25.44
C GLU A 104 2.51 -1.75 -24.30
N THR A 105 1.84 -2.90 -24.35
CA THR A 105 2.02 -4.00 -23.40
C THR A 105 2.65 -5.21 -24.09
N SER A 106 3.45 -5.96 -23.34
CA SER A 106 4.13 -7.17 -23.81
C SER A 106 4.27 -8.20 -22.68
N GLU A 107 4.37 -9.48 -23.03
CA GLU A 107 4.80 -10.50 -22.07
C GLU A 107 6.30 -10.38 -21.77
N GLU A 108 7.10 -9.96 -22.74
CA GLU A 108 8.49 -9.56 -22.54
C GLU A 108 8.54 -8.14 -21.95
N CYS A 109 8.35 -8.01 -20.63
CA CYS A 109 8.17 -6.72 -19.96
C CYS A 109 9.11 -6.45 -18.77
N LEU A 110 10.11 -7.31 -18.52
CA LEU A 110 11.03 -7.19 -17.39
C LEU A 110 12.09 -6.10 -17.62
N TYR A 111 11.61 -4.85 -17.64
CA TYR A 111 12.41 -3.64 -17.85
C TYR A 111 12.40 -2.73 -16.62
N LEU A 112 13.45 -1.94 -16.50
CA LEU A 112 13.54 -0.83 -15.55
C LEU A 112 14.04 0.44 -16.23
N ASN A 113 13.78 1.58 -15.62
CA ASN A 113 14.19 2.89 -16.08
C ASN A 113 15.08 3.54 -15.02
N ILE A 114 16.21 4.13 -15.41
CA ILE A 114 17.20 4.73 -14.51
C ILE A 114 17.36 6.22 -14.83
N TYR A 115 17.18 7.05 -13.80
CA TYR A 115 17.37 8.50 -13.81
C TYR A 115 18.48 8.80 -12.81
N THR A 116 19.67 9.10 -13.30
CA THR A 116 20.87 9.20 -12.46
C THR A 116 21.54 10.57 -12.55
N PRO A 117 21.81 11.25 -11.43
CA PRO A 117 22.69 12.40 -11.42
C PRO A 117 24.11 11.97 -11.77
N LYS A 118 24.89 12.84 -12.41
CA LYS A 118 26.29 12.57 -12.77
C LYS A 118 27.24 12.80 -11.59
N ILE A 119 26.97 12.13 -10.48
CA ILE A 119 27.76 12.16 -9.25
C ILE A 119 28.13 10.73 -8.82
N PRO A 120 29.33 10.51 -8.23
CA PRO A 120 29.70 9.21 -7.71
C PRO A 120 29.00 8.93 -6.37
N HIS A 121 28.76 7.65 -6.10
CA HIS A 121 28.14 7.16 -4.86
C HIS A 121 26.78 7.81 -4.55
N SER A 122 25.94 8.03 -5.56
CA SER A 122 24.59 8.55 -5.35
C SER A 122 23.72 7.53 -4.60
N PRO A 123 22.96 7.95 -3.56
CA PRO A 123 21.94 7.09 -2.96
C PRO A 123 20.91 6.67 -4.01
N ILE A 124 20.36 5.47 -3.86
CA ILE A 124 19.46 4.88 -4.84
C ILE A 124 18.05 4.80 -4.26
N MET A 125 17.06 5.22 -5.04
CA MET A 125 15.63 5.07 -4.75
C MET A 125 14.98 4.22 -5.83
N VAL A 126 14.43 3.06 -5.46
CA VAL A 126 13.83 2.09 -6.38
C VAL A 126 12.33 2.04 -6.17
N TRP A 127 11.58 2.47 -7.18
CA TRP A 127 10.13 2.57 -7.19
C TRP A 127 9.46 1.32 -7.71
N PHE A 128 8.49 0.83 -6.95
CA PHE A 128 7.57 -0.23 -7.34
C PHE A 128 6.14 0.32 -7.40
N PRO A 129 5.59 0.55 -8.61
CA PRO A 129 4.18 0.94 -8.76
C PRO A 129 3.26 -0.20 -8.35
N GLY A 130 1.99 0.08 -8.06
CA GLY A 130 1.02 -1.00 -7.85
C GLY A 130 -0.40 -0.52 -7.60
N GLU A 131 -1.36 -1.17 -8.24
CA GLU A 131 -2.80 -0.92 -8.15
C GLU A 131 -3.57 -2.26 -8.11
N GLY A 132 -3.53 -2.95 -6.97
CA GLY A 132 -4.36 -4.14 -6.73
C GLY A 132 -3.77 -5.48 -7.18
N TYR A 133 -2.50 -5.48 -7.63
CA TYR A 133 -1.83 -6.58 -8.34
C TYR A 133 -2.34 -6.86 -9.75
N ASP A 134 -3.30 -6.08 -10.26
CA ASP A 134 -3.83 -6.19 -11.62
C ASP A 134 -3.21 -5.16 -12.57
N PHE A 135 -2.64 -4.08 -12.02
CA PHE A 135 -1.98 -3.01 -12.76
C PHE A 135 -0.73 -2.52 -12.01
N ALA A 136 0.38 -2.36 -12.73
CA ALA A 136 1.63 -1.79 -12.26
C ALA A 136 2.46 -1.32 -13.48
N ASP A 137 2.46 -0.01 -13.74
CA ASP A 137 3.19 0.57 -14.87
C ASP A 137 4.25 1.57 -14.37
N ALA A 138 5.52 1.21 -14.54
CA ALA A 138 6.65 2.06 -14.16
C ALA A 138 6.81 3.29 -15.07
N ASN A 139 6.27 3.24 -16.29
CA ASN A 139 6.37 4.30 -17.29
C ASN A 139 5.48 5.51 -16.95
N GLN A 140 4.54 5.36 -16.01
CA GLN A 140 3.74 6.46 -15.48
C GLN A 140 4.56 7.46 -14.64
N PHE A 141 5.76 7.07 -14.19
CA PHE A 141 6.52 7.80 -13.17
C PHE A 141 7.88 8.25 -13.72
N ASP A 142 7.94 9.49 -14.24
CA ASP A 142 9.23 10.07 -14.64
C ASP A 142 10.03 10.48 -13.40
N GLY A 143 11.15 9.77 -13.15
CA GLY A 143 12.05 10.01 -12.02
C GLY A 143 12.97 11.22 -12.15
N THR A 144 12.90 11.98 -13.25
CA THR A 144 13.83 13.08 -13.54
C THR A 144 13.87 14.13 -12.45
N GLU A 145 12.70 14.64 -12.04
CA GLU A 145 12.61 15.75 -11.08
C GLU A 145 13.10 15.32 -9.70
N LEU A 146 12.64 14.17 -9.21
CA LEU A 146 13.09 13.56 -7.97
C LEU A 146 14.61 13.32 -7.96
N ALA A 147 15.17 12.79 -9.06
CA ALA A 147 16.60 12.56 -9.19
C ALA A 147 17.41 13.88 -9.16
N ALA A 148 16.96 14.88 -9.92
CA ALA A 148 17.65 16.17 -10.06
C ALA A 148 17.63 16.99 -8.78
N ARG A 149 16.47 17.13 -8.15
CA ARG A 149 16.32 17.86 -6.89
C ARG A 149 16.96 17.12 -5.71
N GLY A 150 16.84 15.81 -5.72
CA GLY A 150 17.33 14.94 -4.66
C GLY A 150 18.82 14.69 -4.70
N ASN A 151 19.49 14.82 -5.86
CA ASN A 151 20.81 14.26 -6.10
C ASN A 151 20.86 12.77 -5.71
N VAL A 152 19.86 12.02 -6.16
CA VAL A 152 19.73 10.57 -5.94
C VAL A 152 19.48 9.88 -7.28
N THR A 153 19.93 8.64 -7.41
CA THR A 153 19.56 7.81 -8.56
C THR A 153 18.17 7.25 -8.33
N VAL A 154 17.23 7.55 -9.22
CA VAL A 154 15.86 6.99 -9.19
C VAL A 154 15.75 5.87 -10.21
N ILE A 155 15.16 4.75 -9.81
CA ILE A 155 14.91 3.61 -10.68
C ILE A 155 13.42 3.26 -10.61
N THR A 156 12.73 3.14 -11.74
CA THR A 156 11.34 2.63 -11.79
C THR A 156 11.32 1.25 -12.44
N VAL A 157 10.56 0.31 -11.88
CA VAL A 157 10.65 -1.12 -12.25
C VAL A 157 9.30 -1.68 -12.69
N ASN A 158 9.25 -2.28 -13.89
CA ASN A 158 8.13 -3.12 -14.32
C ASN A 158 8.28 -4.52 -13.72
N TYR A 159 7.18 -5.11 -13.28
CA TYR A 159 7.09 -6.50 -12.82
C TYR A 159 5.75 -7.09 -13.22
N ARG A 160 5.66 -8.42 -13.39
CA ARG A 160 4.42 -9.04 -13.87
C ARG A 160 3.29 -8.90 -12.85
N VAL A 161 2.10 -8.61 -13.37
CA VAL A 161 0.83 -8.45 -12.64
C VAL A 161 -0.23 -9.39 -13.21
N GLY A 162 -1.41 -9.43 -12.59
CA GLY A 162 -2.54 -10.23 -13.02
C GLY A 162 -2.19 -11.73 -13.11
N PRO A 163 -2.81 -12.48 -14.03
CA PRO A 163 -2.53 -13.91 -14.17
C PRO A 163 -1.07 -14.18 -14.59
N PHE A 164 -0.39 -13.25 -15.28
CA PHE A 164 0.99 -13.45 -15.72
C PHE A 164 2.00 -13.42 -14.55
N GLY A 165 1.69 -12.67 -13.50
CA GLY A 165 2.53 -12.57 -12.29
C GLY A 165 2.14 -13.52 -11.16
N PHE A 166 0.87 -13.92 -11.08
CA PHE A 166 0.33 -14.56 -9.87
C PHE A 166 -0.53 -15.81 -10.09
N LEU A 167 -0.79 -16.22 -11.34
CA LEU A 167 -1.38 -17.54 -11.58
C LEU A 167 -0.42 -18.63 -11.10
N THR A 168 -0.96 -19.60 -10.35
CA THR A 168 -0.21 -20.76 -9.87
C THR A 168 -1.07 -22.01 -9.89
N SER A 169 -0.43 -23.13 -10.23
CA SER A 169 -1.02 -24.48 -10.15
C SER A 169 -0.84 -25.12 -8.77
N MET A 170 0.05 -24.57 -7.94
CA MET A 170 0.51 -25.11 -6.65
C MET A 170 1.16 -26.51 -6.72
N ASP A 171 1.38 -27.07 -7.92
CA ASP A 171 2.11 -28.33 -8.15
C ASP A 171 3.49 -28.12 -8.81
N GLY A 172 3.82 -26.87 -9.15
CA GLY A 172 5.09 -26.47 -9.78
C GLY A 172 5.02 -26.27 -11.29
N SER A 173 3.96 -26.70 -11.99
CA SER A 173 3.80 -26.46 -13.43
C SER A 173 3.61 -24.96 -13.78
N ALA A 174 2.96 -24.21 -12.90
CA ALA A 174 3.00 -22.75 -12.83
C ALA A 174 3.43 -22.33 -11.41
N PRO A 175 4.72 -22.00 -11.19
CA PRO A 175 5.24 -21.62 -9.87
C PRO A 175 4.61 -20.38 -9.27
N THR A 176 4.63 -20.31 -7.94
CA THR A 176 4.04 -19.22 -7.15
C THR A 176 4.83 -17.92 -7.26
N ASN A 177 4.10 -16.80 -7.10
CA ASN A 177 4.66 -15.49 -6.78
C ASN A 177 5.65 -14.91 -7.81
N ASN A 178 5.46 -15.19 -9.11
CA ASN A 178 6.37 -14.71 -10.16
C ASN A 178 6.53 -13.19 -10.16
N GLY A 179 5.47 -12.41 -9.94
CA GLY A 179 5.57 -10.95 -9.81
C GLY A 179 6.46 -10.50 -8.64
N ILE A 180 6.51 -11.24 -7.53
CA ILE A 180 7.44 -10.97 -6.42
C ILE A 180 8.87 -11.43 -6.76
N ARG A 181 9.01 -12.53 -7.50
CA ARG A 181 10.31 -12.99 -8.01
C ARG A 181 10.92 -11.99 -8.99
N ASP A 182 10.11 -11.33 -9.80
CA ASP A 182 10.52 -10.24 -10.70
C ASP A 182 11.10 -9.06 -9.89
N ILE A 183 10.40 -8.64 -8.83
CA ILE A 183 10.89 -7.61 -7.89
C ILE A 183 12.24 -8.01 -7.29
N LEU A 184 12.38 -9.25 -6.79
CA LEU A 184 13.64 -9.76 -6.24
C LEU A 184 14.77 -9.77 -7.28
N LEU A 185 14.48 -10.19 -8.51
CA LEU A 185 15.46 -10.21 -9.59
C LEU A 185 15.92 -8.80 -9.98
N SER A 186 14.99 -7.84 -10.07
CA SER A 186 15.32 -6.45 -10.36
C SER A 186 16.30 -5.87 -9.33
N LEU A 187 16.10 -6.15 -8.04
CA LEU A 187 16.99 -5.69 -6.96
C LEU A 187 18.37 -6.35 -7.04
N LYS A 188 18.43 -7.65 -7.38
CA LYS A 188 19.71 -8.33 -7.65
C LYS A 188 20.45 -7.70 -8.82
N TRP A 189 19.73 -7.37 -9.90
CA TRP A 189 20.29 -6.67 -11.05
C TRP A 189 20.85 -5.29 -10.66
N ILE A 190 20.10 -4.52 -9.85
CA ILE A 190 20.53 -3.21 -9.35
C ILE A 190 21.82 -3.36 -8.53
N GLN A 191 21.86 -4.30 -7.58
CA GLN A 191 23.05 -4.56 -6.76
C GLN A 191 24.30 -4.89 -7.60
N LYS A 192 24.13 -5.58 -8.72
CA LYS A 192 25.20 -5.97 -9.64
C LYS A 192 25.69 -4.82 -10.53
N ASN A 193 24.77 -3.94 -10.98
CA ASN A 193 25.04 -3.02 -12.09
C ASN A 193 25.07 -1.53 -11.73
N ILE A 194 24.42 -1.12 -10.64
CA ILE A 194 24.13 0.30 -10.41
C ILE A 194 25.38 1.17 -10.20
N LYS A 195 26.48 0.56 -9.77
CA LYS A 195 27.78 1.22 -9.65
C LYS A 195 28.27 1.79 -10.99
N SER A 196 27.96 1.14 -12.11
CA SER A 196 28.32 1.62 -13.45
C SER A 196 27.60 2.92 -13.83
N PHE A 197 26.52 3.26 -13.13
CA PHE A 197 25.74 4.50 -13.32
C PHE A 197 26.06 5.59 -12.28
N GLY A 198 27.03 5.33 -11.39
CA GLY A 198 27.41 6.21 -10.28
C GLY A 198 26.67 5.95 -8.96
N GLY A 199 25.72 5.02 -8.92
CA GLY A 199 24.95 4.71 -7.70
C GLY A 199 25.74 3.93 -6.65
N ASP A 200 25.35 4.10 -5.39
CA ASP A 200 25.90 3.40 -4.24
C ASP A 200 25.08 2.15 -3.88
N PRO A 201 25.53 0.93 -4.23
CA PRO A 201 24.80 -0.31 -3.95
C PRO A 201 24.60 -0.61 -2.46
N ASP A 202 25.33 0.04 -1.55
CA ASP A 202 25.15 -0.10 -0.10
C ASP A 202 24.17 0.94 0.49
N ASN A 203 23.62 1.82 -0.35
CA ASN A 203 22.66 2.84 0.04
C ASN A 203 21.39 2.81 -0.81
N VAL A 204 20.67 1.68 -0.74
CA VAL A 204 19.45 1.43 -1.51
C VAL A 204 18.21 1.62 -0.65
N THR A 205 17.30 2.46 -1.15
CA THR A 205 15.95 2.68 -0.62
C THR A 205 14.92 2.12 -1.59
N VAL A 206 14.05 1.24 -1.14
CA VAL A 206 12.90 0.76 -1.91
C VAL A 206 11.64 1.48 -1.45
N PHE A 207 10.82 1.91 -2.40
CA PHE A 207 9.57 2.61 -2.12
C PHE A 207 8.50 2.20 -3.12
N GLY A 208 7.25 2.25 -2.70
CA GLY A 208 6.12 1.85 -3.54
C GLY A 208 4.81 2.42 -3.01
N ARG A 209 3.78 2.38 -3.86
CA ARG A 209 2.39 2.71 -3.49
C ARG A 209 1.53 1.45 -3.47
N PHE A 210 0.61 1.37 -2.51
CA PHE A 210 -0.44 0.35 -2.42
C PHE A 210 0.10 -1.08 -2.55
N THR A 211 -0.24 -1.84 -3.60
CA THR A 211 0.28 -3.21 -3.75
C THR A 211 1.77 -3.27 -4.08
N GLY A 212 2.36 -2.18 -4.61
CA GLY A 212 3.81 -2.03 -4.70
C GLY A 212 4.44 -1.93 -3.30
N ALA A 213 3.87 -1.12 -2.41
CA ALA A 213 4.27 -1.05 -1.00
C ALA A 213 4.03 -2.38 -0.26
N ALA A 214 2.89 -3.02 -0.49
CA ALA A 214 2.57 -4.33 0.08
C ALA A 214 3.61 -5.37 -0.35
N SER A 215 4.03 -5.37 -1.60
CA SER A 215 5.11 -6.25 -2.10
C SER A 215 6.45 -6.01 -1.41
N LEU A 216 6.76 -4.77 -1.00
CA LEU A 216 7.94 -4.48 -0.18
C LEU A 216 7.83 -5.05 1.24
N SER A 217 6.62 -5.19 1.78
CA SER A 217 6.43 -5.80 3.10
C SER A 217 6.54 -7.33 3.02
N ILE A 218 6.12 -7.93 1.89
CA ILE A 218 6.45 -9.32 1.55
C ILE A 218 7.97 -9.51 1.46
N LEU A 219 8.66 -8.61 0.74
CA LEU A 219 10.12 -8.64 0.65
C LEU A 219 10.78 -8.60 2.03
N LEU A 220 10.32 -7.71 2.91
CA LEU A 220 10.85 -7.58 4.26
C LEU A 220 10.68 -8.86 5.11
N ALA A 221 9.56 -9.56 4.94
CA ALA A 221 9.25 -10.82 5.60
C ALA A 221 9.86 -12.06 4.91
N SER A 222 10.42 -11.91 3.71
CA SER A 222 10.88 -13.04 2.91
C SER A 222 12.18 -13.67 3.46
N PRO A 223 12.27 -15.01 3.54
CA PRO A 223 13.51 -15.70 3.85
C PRO A 223 14.65 -15.37 2.87
N HIS A 224 14.32 -15.16 1.59
CA HIS A 224 15.30 -14.81 0.55
C HIS A 224 15.92 -13.45 0.79
N PHE A 225 15.13 -12.47 1.22
CA PHE A 225 15.65 -11.17 1.62
C PHE A 225 16.46 -11.30 2.90
N LYS A 226 15.90 -11.92 3.94
CA LYS A 226 16.56 -12.04 5.26
C LYS A 226 17.93 -12.72 5.17
N LYS A 227 18.04 -13.79 4.38
CA LYS A 227 19.26 -14.60 4.23
C LYS A 227 20.26 -14.04 3.20
N SER A 228 19.92 -12.96 2.48
CA SER A 228 20.85 -12.41 1.49
C SER A 228 22.12 -11.91 2.18
N GLN A 229 23.29 -12.38 1.72
CA GLN A 229 24.59 -12.01 2.31
C GLN A 229 24.85 -10.50 2.23
N ARG A 230 24.46 -9.89 1.10
CA ARG A 230 24.41 -8.44 0.93
C ARG A 230 22.95 -8.00 1.00
N PRO A 231 22.60 -6.99 1.82
CA PRO A 231 21.25 -6.43 1.82
C PRO A 231 20.87 -5.93 0.42
N LEU A 232 19.71 -6.35 -0.08
CA LEU A 232 19.20 -5.85 -1.37
C LEU A 232 18.68 -4.40 -1.24
N ALA A 233 18.27 -4.01 -0.03
CA ALA A 233 17.85 -2.67 0.36
C ALA A 233 18.07 -2.48 1.87
N ASN A 234 18.30 -1.24 2.30
CA ASN A 234 18.49 -0.88 3.72
C ASN A 234 17.41 0.07 4.23
N LYS A 235 16.61 0.63 3.33
CA LYS A 235 15.59 1.63 3.64
C LYS A 235 14.32 1.32 2.89
N PHE A 236 13.18 1.49 3.55
CA PHE A 236 11.87 1.17 3.00
C PHE A 236 10.93 2.36 3.18
N ILE A 237 10.14 2.68 2.16
CA ILE A 237 9.05 3.65 2.24
C ILE A 237 7.76 2.96 1.78
N PHE A 238 6.82 2.79 2.70
CA PHE A 238 5.52 2.19 2.43
C PHE A 238 4.48 3.30 2.30
N GLN A 239 4.03 3.56 1.08
CA GLN A 239 2.99 4.55 0.81
C GLN A 239 1.65 3.85 0.64
N SER A 240 0.80 3.95 1.67
CA SER A 240 -0.58 3.47 1.63
C SER A 240 -0.74 1.99 1.26
N GLY A 241 0.11 1.09 1.77
CA GLY A 241 -0.03 -0.34 1.47
C GLY A 241 0.86 -1.27 2.28
N ILE A 242 0.24 -2.27 2.89
CA ILE A 242 0.88 -3.33 3.68
C ILE A 242 0.28 -4.68 3.26
N ALA A 243 1.11 -5.70 3.08
CA ALA A 243 0.64 -7.04 2.76
C ALA A 243 0.20 -7.76 4.02
N THR A 244 -1.11 -8.01 4.15
CA THR A 244 -1.69 -8.79 5.24
C THR A 244 -3.10 -9.29 4.91
N GLY A 245 -3.42 -10.46 5.43
CA GLY A 245 -4.76 -11.04 5.46
C GLY A 245 -5.27 -11.57 4.12
N PRO A 246 -6.49 -12.14 4.13
CA PRO A 246 -7.14 -12.75 2.95
C PRO A 246 -7.39 -11.75 1.82
N TYR A 247 -7.39 -10.45 2.12
CA TYR A 247 -7.46 -9.42 1.10
C TYR A 247 -6.16 -9.30 0.28
N ILE A 248 -4.99 -9.64 0.80
CA ILE A 248 -3.75 -9.56 0.00
C ILE A 248 -3.38 -10.91 -0.59
N PHE A 249 -3.67 -12.01 0.12
CA PHE A 249 -3.27 -13.34 -0.29
C PHE A 249 -4.42 -14.13 -0.92
N GLU A 250 -4.14 -14.80 -2.05
CA GLU A 250 -5.09 -15.73 -2.65
C GLU A 250 -5.09 -17.06 -1.90
N ASP A 251 -6.26 -17.51 -1.47
CA ASP A 251 -6.45 -18.69 -0.62
C ASP A 251 -6.95 -19.91 -1.40
N ASN A 252 -7.50 -19.71 -2.59
CA ASN A 252 -7.92 -20.77 -3.49
C ASN A 252 -7.43 -20.59 -4.94
N PRO A 253 -6.10 -20.54 -5.17
CA PRO A 253 -5.54 -20.31 -6.50
C PRO A 253 -5.84 -21.42 -7.51
N LYS A 254 -6.07 -22.66 -7.04
CA LYS A 254 -6.43 -23.81 -7.91
C LYS A 254 -7.83 -23.66 -8.51
N GLU A 255 -8.79 -23.14 -7.74
CA GLU A 255 -10.12 -22.86 -8.27
C GLU A 255 -10.08 -21.70 -9.25
N ALA A 256 -9.31 -20.65 -8.96
CA ALA A 256 -9.08 -19.54 -9.90
C ALA A 256 -8.50 -20.04 -11.24
N LEU A 257 -7.48 -20.92 -11.18
CA LEU A 257 -6.90 -21.58 -12.35
C LEU A 257 -7.94 -22.35 -13.16
N LYS A 258 -8.74 -23.19 -12.49
CA LYS A 258 -9.79 -24.00 -13.13
C LYS A 258 -10.86 -23.13 -13.78
N MET A 259 -11.31 -22.07 -13.10
CA MET A 259 -12.29 -21.14 -13.64
C MET A 259 -11.76 -20.44 -14.88
N LEU A 260 -10.51 -19.97 -14.88
CA LEU A 260 -9.89 -19.39 -16.07
C LEU A 260 -9.77 -20.41 -17.20
N ALA A 261 -9.30 -21.63 -16.90
CA ALA A 261 -9.16 -22.70 -17.89
C ALA A 261 -10.49 -23.02 -18.61
N ASN A 262 -11.60 -23.09 -17.87
CA ASN A 262 -12.93 -23.28 -18.45
C ASN A 262 -13.32 -22.17 -19.44
N ARG A 263 -12.93 -20.91 -19.17
CA ARG A 263 -13.29 -19.76 -20.02
C ARG A 263 -12.53 -19.73 -21.34
N VAL A 264 -11.35 -20.35 -21.39
CA VAL A 264 -10.48 -20.37 -22.58
C VAL A 264 -10.39 -21.76 -23.22
N ASN A 265 -11.30 -22.67 -22.87
CA ASN A 265 -11.37 -24.05 -23.37
C ASN A 265 -10.10 -24.88 -23.12
N CYS A 266 -9.44 -24.65 -21.97
CA CYS A 266 -8.34 -25.47 -21.45
C CYS A 266 -8.78 -26.46 -20.37
N SER A 267 -10.09 -26.66 -20.19
CA SER A 267 -10.69 -27.47 -19.13
C SER A 267 -10.65 -28.97 -19.35
N ASP A 268 -10.41 -29.41 -20.59
CA ASP A 268 -10.41 -30.83 -20.97
C ASP A 268 -9.11 -31.56 -20.56
N ALA A 269 -8.18 -30.83 -19.95
CA ALA A 269 -6.93 -31.34 -19.42
C ALA A 269 -7.17 -32.32 -18.25
N SER A 270 -6.41 -33.41 -18.22
CA SER A 270 -6.53 -34.45 -17.21
C SER A 270 -5.91 -34.06 -15.86
N ASN A 271 -5.04 -33.05 -15.86
CA ASN A 271 -4.30 -32.58 -14.71
C ASN A 271 -3.88 -31.08 -14.84
N CYS A 272 -3.31 -30.52 -13.79
CA CYS A 272 -2.90 -29.12 -13.75
C CYS A 272 -1.76 -28.79 -14.74
N GLU A 273 -0.82 -29.71 -14.97
CA GLU A 273 0.29 -29.52 -15.92
C GLU A 273 -0.24 -29.34 -17.35
N GLU A 274 -1.12 -30.23 -17.80
CA GLU A 274 -1.78 -30.13 -19.11
C GLU A 274 -2.63 -28.85 -19.23
N THR A 275 -3.29 -28.45 -18.13
CA THR A 275 -4.07 -27.20 -18.07
C THR A 275 -3.14 -26.00 -18.29
N VAL A 276 -2.04 -25.92 -17.54
CA VAL A 276 -1.06 -24.84 -17.65
C VAL A 276 -0.43 -24.83 -19.05
N GLU A 277 -0.12 -26.00 -19.61
CA GLU A 277 0.45 -26.10 -20.95
C GLU A 277 -0.53 -25.58 -22.02
N CYS A 278 -1.82 -25.89 -21.90
CA CYS A 278 -2.84 -25.29 -22.76
C CYS A 278 -2.89 -23.76 -22.60
N LEU A 279 -2.87 -23.26 -21.36
CA LEU A 279 -2.91 -21.81 -21.07
C LEU A 279 -1.70 -21.06 -21.64
N LYS A 280 -0.53 -21.69 -21.82
CA LYS A 280 0.63 -21.06 -22.49
C LYS A 280 0.37 -20.73 -23.96
N HIS A 281 -0.54 -21.45 -24.61
CA HIS A 281 -0.86 -21.27 -26.03
C HIS A 281 -2.01 -20.29 -26.29
N VAL A 282 -2.73 -19.86 -25.24
CA VAL A 282 -3.80 -18.86 -25.37
C VAL A 282 -3.20 -17.50 -25.72
N PRO A 283 -3.74 -16.72 -26.67
CA PRO A 283 -3.30 -15.35 -26.90
C PRO A 283 -3.36 -14.51 -25.61
N TYR A 284 -2.31 -13.73 -25.30
CA TYR A 284 -2.19 -13.03 -24.01
C TYR A 284 -3.35 -12.06 -23.76
N ASP A 285 -3.86 -11.41 -24.80
CA ASP A 285 -4.99 -10.47 -24.75
C ASP A 285 -6.29 -11.19 -24.37
N THR A 286 -6.48 -12.40 -24.90
CA THR A 286 -7.64 -13.24 -24.59
C THR A 286 -7.53 -13.80 -23.18
N LEU A 287 -6.34 -14.26 -22.78
CA LEU A 287 -6.10 -14.74 -21.42
C LEU A 287 -6.37 -13.63 -20.38
N MET A 288 -5.84 -12.42 -20.61
CA MET A 288 -6.05 -11.27 -19.72
C MET A 288 -7.54 -10.87 -19.66
N ARG A 289 -8.23 -10.82 -20.80
CA ARG A 289 -9.65 -10.45 -20.84
C ARG A 289 -10.52 -11.46 -20.09
N GLU A 290 -10.30 -12.76 -20.29
CA GLU A 290 -11.06 -13.79 -19.58
C GLU A 290 -10.69 -13.89 -18.10
N SER A 291 -9.45 -13.55 -17.73
CA SER A 291 -9.03 -13.55 -16.33
C SER A 291 -9.71 -12.47 -15.49
N LEU A 292 -10.18 -11.38 -16.09
CA LEU A 292 -10.99 -10.34 -15.43
C LEU A 292 -12.41 -10.80 -15.09
N GLN A 293 -12.87 -11.91 -15.70
CA GLN A 293 -14.18 -12.48 -15.47
C GLN A 293 -14.16 -13.59 -14.40
N VAL A 294 -12.98 -13.90 -13.86
CA VAL A 294 -12.80 -14.81 -12.73
C VAL A 294 -13.05 -14.01 -11.43
N PRO A 295 -13.95 -14.46 -10.53
CA PRO A 295 -14.23 -13.75 -9.28
C PRO A 295 -13.03 -13.69 -8.32
N GLN A 296 -12.17 -14.72 -8.35
CA GLN A 296 -10.92 -14.75 -7.60
C GLN A 296 -9.92 -13.76 -8.22
N ARG A 297 -9.04 -13.21 -7.37
CA ARG A 297 -8.07 -12.18 -7.78
C ARG A 297 -6.69 -12.79 -7.93
N TRP A 298 -5.92 -12.31 -8.91
CA TRP A 298 -4.57 -12.79 -9.18
C TRP A 298 -3.58 -12.11 -8.23
N ARG A 299 -3.30 -12.77 -7.11
CA ARG A 299 -2.56 -12.19 -5.98
C ARG A 299 -1.48 -13.13 -5.46
N PRO A 300 -0.51 -12.61 -4.67
CA PRO A 300 0.47 -13.47 -4.01
C PRO A 300 -0.17 -14.57 -3.17
N VAL A 301 0.56 -15.65 -2.96
CA VAL A 301 0.18 -16.77 -2.08
C VAL A 301 1.26 -17.01 -1.04
N ILE A 302 0.89 -17.50 0.15
CA ILE A 302 1.84 -17.97 1.16
C ILE A 302 2.33 -19.35 0.70
N ASP A 303 3.58 -19.43 0.23
CA ASP A 303 4.11 -20.60 -0.51
C ASP A 303 5.19 -21.41 0.24
N ASN A 304 5.59 -20.97 1.45
CA ASN A 304 6.70 -21.54 2.20
C ASN A 304 8.06 -21.48 1.46
N ASP A 305 8.21 -20.58 0.50
CA ASP A 305 9.47 -20.28 -0.20
C ASP A 305 9.77 -18.78 -0.16
N ILE A 306 8.99 -17.98 -0.90
CA ILE A 306 9.06 -16.52 -0.85
C ILE A 306 8.53 -16.02 0.49
N LEU A 307 7.47 -16.65 1.01
CA LEU A 307 6.79 -16.24 2.23
C LEU A 307 6.32 -17.46 3.04
N ASN A 308 6.72 -17.52 4.31
CA ASN A 308 6.35 -18.63 5.22
C ASN A 308 5.06 -18.38 6.01
N ASP A 309 4.67 -17.13 6.21
CA ASP A 309 3.50 -16.70 6.98
C ASP A 309 3.15 -15.26 6.56
N ASP A 310 2.00 -14.74 6.99
CA ASP A 310 1.63 -13.34 6.79
C ASP A 310 2.77 -12.40 7.22
N PRO A 311 3.16 -11.40 6.39
CA PRO A 311 4.25 -10.49 6.70
C PRO A 311 4.10 -9.79 8.06
N ILE A 312 2.88 -9.47 8.47
CA ILE A 312 2.62 -8.88 9.79
C ILE A 312 2.99 -9.86 10.91
N ASN A 313 2.70 -11.16 10.76
CA ASN A 313 3.07 -12.17 11.76
C ASN A 313 4.58 -12.34 11.86
N VAL A 314 5.26 -12.47 10.70
CA VAL A 314 6.73 -12.57 10.62
C VAL A 314 7.38 -11.37 11.32
N ILE A 315 6.90 -10.16 11.05
CA ILE A 315 7.45 -8.93 11.62
C ILE A 315 7.13 -8.81 13.11
N THR A 316 5.92 -9.16 13.53
CA THR A 316 5.51 -9.17 14.95
C THR A 316 6.38 -10.12 15.77
N ASN A 317 6.72 -11.29 15.22
CA ASN A 317 7.63 -12.26 15.83
C ASN A 317 9.10 -11.83 15.78
N GLY A 318 9.40 -10.73 15.09
CA GLY A 318 10.73 -10.18 14.95
C GLY A 318 11.61 -10.91 13.95
N ASP A 319 11.03 -11.76 13.09
CA ASP A 319 11.74 -12.67 12.17
C ASP A 319 12.16 -11.99 10.85
N TYR A 320 12.71 -10.79 10.93
CA TYR A 320 13.13 -9.98 9.78
C TYR A 320 14.47 -9.27 10.05
N ARG A 321 15.06 -8.66 9.01
CA ARG A 321 16.30 -7.88 9.14
C ARG A 321 16.08 -6.58 9.90
N LYS A 322 16.84 -6.36 10.98
CA LYS A 322 16.69 -5.19 11.87
C LYS A 322 17.54 -4.00 11.47
N ASP A 323 18.55 -4.21 10.63
CA ASP A 323 19.48 -3.21 10.09
C ASP A 323 18.85 -2.39 8.95
N ILE A 324 17.63 -1.90 9.19
CA ILE A 324 16.86 -1.09 8.25
C ILE A 324 16.26 0.15 8.92
N SER A 325 15.93 1.15 8.10
CA SER A 325 15.06 2.27 8.49
C SER A 325 13.82 2.29 7.62
N VAL A 326 12.71 2.80 8.17
CA VAL A 326 11.41 2.73 7.51
C VAL A 326 10.68 4.07 7.57
N ILE A 327 10.05 4.47 6.47
CA ILE A 327 8.91 5.41 6.45
C ILE A 327 7.64 4.60 6.15
N ILE A 328 6.57 4.81 6.91
CA ILE A 328 5.23 4.26 6.62
C ILE A 328 4.23 5.40 6.64
N GLY A 329 3.33 5.49 5.67
CA GLY A 329 2.26 6.47 5.78
C GLY A 329 1.03 6.11 4.97
N HIS A 330 0.05 6.99 5.10
CA HIS A 330 -1.23 6.90 4.42
C HIS A 330 -1.79 8.29 4.19
N ASN A 331 -2.79 8.38 3.32
CA ASN A 331 -3.50 9.61 3.02
C ASN A 331 -4.68 9.77 4.00
N LYS A 332 -5.28 10.96 4.02
CA LYS A 332 -6.45 11.25 4.84
C LYS A 332 -7.65 10.39 4.42
N ASP A 333 -7.92 10.36 3.12
CA ASP A 333 -9.17 9.85 2.54
C ASP A 333 -8.94 8.58 1.72
N GLU A 334 -8.25 7.60 2.33
CA GLU A 334 -7.99 6.26 1.77
C GLU A 334 -9.26 5.50 1.35
N GLY A 335 -10.41 5.89 1.89
CA GLY A 335 -11.73 5.39 1.49
C GLY A 335 -12.07 5.64 0.02
N SER A 336 -11.34 6.54 -0.66
CA SER A 336 -11.50 6.75 -2.10
C SER A 336 -11.31 5.46 -2.91
N LEU A 337 -10.60 4.46 -2.39
CA LEU A 337 -10.50 3.12 -2.99
C LEU A 337 -11.87 2.44 -3.15
N CYS A 338 -12.75 2.55 -2.15
CA CYS A 338 -14.10 1.99 -2.22
C CYS A 338 -14.98 2.78 -3.19
N LEU A 339 -14.83 4.10 -3.24
CA LEU A 339 -15.51 4.92 -4.24
C LEU A 339 -15.12 4.49 -5.66
N LEU A 340 -13.82 4.30 -5.91
CA LEU A 340 -13.28 3.83 -7.19
C LEU A 340 -13.79 2.42 -7.54
N THR A 341 -13.86 1.53 -6.54
CA THR A 341 -14.40 0.17 -6.72
C THR A 341 -15.86 0.21 -7.18
N HIS A 342 -16.70 1.03 -6.53
CA HIS A 342 -18.10 1.18 -6.93
C HIS A 342 -18.27 1.80 -8.31
N PHE A 343 -17.37 2.70 -8.73
CA PHE A 343 -17.32 3.24 -10.08
C PHE A 343 -17.04 2.12 -11.10
N TYR A 344 -15.96 1.36 -10.87
CA TYR A 344 -15.51 0.30 -11.79
C TYR A 344 -16.56 -0.81 -11.96
N LEU A 345 -17.16 -1.24 -10.85
CA LEU A 345 -18.22 -2.24 -10.83
C LEU A 345 -19.59 -1.68 -11.24
N GLN A 346 -19.69 -0.39 -11.59
CA GLN A 346 -20.92 0.28 -12.02
C GLN A 346 -22.11 0.09 -11.06
N THR A 347 -21.83 0.04 -9.76
CA THR A 347 -22.87 -0.20 -8.75
C THR A 347 -23.71 1.06 -8.52
N PRO A 348 -24.98 0.92 -8.09
CA PRO A 348 -25.82 2.08 -7.75
C PRO A 348 -25.29 2.87 -6.53
N HIS A 349 -24.38 2.28 -5.73
CA HIS A 349 -23.80 2.96 -4.58
C HIS A 349 -22.82 4.06 -4.98
N HIS A 350 -22.19 4.01 -6.17
CA HIS A 350 -21.30 5.07 -6.63
C HIS A 350 -22.02 6.42 -6.66
N SER A 351 -23.19 6.49 -7.31
CA SER A 351 -23.97 7.74 -7.40
C SER A 351 -24.46 8.21 -6.04
N ARG A 352 -24.84 7.28 -5.14
CA ARG A 352 -25.28 7.62 -3.78
C ARG A 352 -24.16 8.18 -2.91
N ILE A 353 -22.95 7.62 -3.01
CA ILE A 353 -21.75 8.16 -2.34
C ILE A 353 -21.46 9.56 -2.89
N MET A 354 -21.47 9.74 -4.21
CA MET A 354 -21.23 11.04 -4.84
C MET A 354 -22.23 12.13 -4.44
N GLN A 355 -23.51 11.76 -4.22
CA GLN A 355 -24.59 12.69 -3.90
C GLN A 355 -24.87 12.83 -2.40
N ASP A 356 -24.12 12.13 -1.53
CA ASP A 356 -24.38 12.07 -0.09
C ASP A 356 -25.75 11.49 0.31
N THR A 357 -26.26 10.52 -0.45
CA THR A 357 -27.62 9.97 -0.28
C THR A 357 -27.63 8.56 0.27
N LEU A 358 -26.50 8.07 0.81
CA LEU A 358 -26.47 6.77 1.49
C LEU A 358 -27.42 6.76 2.68
N THR A 359 -28.29 5.76 2.72
CA THR A 359 -29.16 5.48 3.85
C THR A 359 -28.45 4.60 4.88
N LYS A 360 -29.04 4.46 6.07
CA LYS A 360 -28.57 3.48 7.07
C LYS A 360 -28.51 2.06 6.51
N ALA A 361 -29.52 1.68 5.74
CA ALA A 361 -29.59 0.35 5.12
C ALA A 361 -28.48 0.15 4.08
N ASP A 362 -28.17 1.19 3.29
CA ASP A 362 -27.03 1.16 2.38
C ASP A 362 -25.72 1.00 3.14
N PHE A 363 -25.54 1.77 4.21
CA PHE A 363 -24.35 1.72 5.06
C PHE A 363 -24.14 0.33 5.67
N GLU A 364 -25.16 -0.24 6.30
CA GLU A 364 -25.10 -1.59 6.90
C GLU A 364 -24.77 -2.65 5.84
N LYS A 365 -25.40 -2.55 4.65
CA LYS A 365 -25.16 -3.49 3.54
C LYS A 365 -23.74 -3.37 2.98
N LEU A 366 -23.25 -2.15 2.76
CA LEU A 366 -21.91 -1.90 2.26
C LEU A 366 -20.83 -2.42 3.22
N PHE A 367 -21.03 -2.25 4.53
CA PHE A 367 -20.15 -2.81 5.55
C PHE A 367 -20.13 -4.32 5.51
N GLU A 368 -21.31 -4.94 5.49
CA GLU A 368 -21.43 -6.39 5.40
C GLU A 368 -20.68 -6.94 4.17
N ASP A 369 -20.94 -6.37 2.99
CA ASP A 369 -20.34 -6.84 1.74
C ASP A 369 -18.81 -6.68 1.76
N HIS A 370 -18.29 -5.55 2.24
CA HIS A 370 -16.85 -5.29 2.30
C HIS A 370 -16.12 -6.14 3.34
N ILE A 371 -16.73 -6.40 4.50
CA ILE A 371 -16.13 -7.26 5.52
C ILE A 371 -16.07 -8.71 5.02
N ARG A 372 -17.15 -9.18 4.39
CA ARG A 372 -17.20 -10.52 3.82
C ARG A 372 -16.16 -10.70 2.72
N ASP A 373 -15.99 -9.72 1.81
CA ASP A 373 -14.92 -9.72 0.79
C ASP A 373 -13.53 -9.68 1.44
N TYR A 374 -13.30 -8.73 2.35
CA TYR A 374 -12.00 -8.49 2.98
C TYR A 374 -11.49 -9.69 3.79
N LEU A 375 -12.39 -10.33 4.54
CA LEU A 375 -12.06 -11.49 5.39
C LEU A 375 -12.25 -12.83 4.68
N LYS A 376 -12.78 -12.84 3.45
CA LYS A 376 -13.19 -14.05 2.71
C LYS A 376 -14.00 -15.01 3.59
N GLY A 377 -15.00 -14.50 4.31
CA GLY A 377 -15.71 -15.28 5.32
C GLY A 377 -17.11 -14.79 5.67
N GLU A 378 -17.93 -15.69 6.19
CA GLU A 378 -19.36 -15.45 6.42
C GLU A 378 -19.76 -15.18 7.88
N ASN A 379 -18.80 -14.84 8.75
CA ASN A 379 -19.07 -14.71 10.19
C ASN A 379 -19.89 -13.46 10.53
N ASP A 380 -21.19 -13.62 10.74
CA ASP A 380 -22.13 -12.56 11.13
C ASP A 380 -21.75 -11.83 12.42
N ALA A 381 -21.06 -12.49 13.36
CA ALA A 381 -20.64 -11.83 14.60
C ALA A 381 -19.57 -10.77 14.33
N ILE A 382 -18.68 -11.01 13.36
CA ILE A 382 -17.68 -10.04 12.93
C ILE A 382 -18.35 -8.86 12.22
N VAL A 383 -19.27 -9.12 11.31
CA VAL A 383 -20.05 -8.08 10.63
C VAL A 383 -20.78 -7.20 11.64
N LYS A 384 -21.50 -7.81 12.60
CA LYS A 384 -22.21 -7.08 13.67
C LYS A 384 -21.27 -6.28 14.56
N ALA A 385 -20.10 -6.82 14.90
CA ALA A 385 -19.10 -6.11 15.69
C ALA A 385 -18.57 -4.87 14.96
N ALA A 386 -18.29 -4.97 13.66
CA ALA A 386 -17.82 -3.84 12.86
C ALA A 386 -18.91 -2.78 12.64
N ILE A 387 -20.14 -3.19 12.32
CA ILE A 387 -21.28 -2.27 12.23
C ILE A 387 -21.48 -1.56 13.57
N HIS A 388 -21.34 -2.25 14.69
CA HIS A 388 -21.43 -1.63 16.02
C HIS A 388 -20.28 -0.64 16.27
N GLU A 389 -19.04 -1.02 15.96
CA GLU A 389 -17.84 -0.20 16.19
C GLU A 389 -17.90 1.14 15.45
N TYR A 390 -18.35 1.12 14.19
CA TYR A 390 -18.46 2.30 13.34
C TYR A 390 -19.83 2.99 13.44
N GLY A 391 -20.92 2.25 13.65
CA GLY A 391 -22.27 2.79 13.72
C GLY A 391 -22.66 3.43 15.05
N TYR A 392 -22.00 3.08 16.17
CA TYR A 392 -22.27 3.73 17.47
C TYR A 392 -21.68 5.15 17.56
N GLN A 393 -20.74 5.49 16.66
CA GLN A 393 -20.04 6.78 16.67
C GLN A 393 -20.63 7.76 15.65
N MET A 394 -21.96 7.85 15.55
CA MET A 394 -22.67 8.91 14.80
C MET A 394 -22.45 10.29 15.44
N ASN A 395 -21.21 10.75 15.52
CA ASN A 395 -20.88 12.10 15.94
C ASN A 395 -20.69 12.93 14.66
N ASN A 396 -21.79 13.56 14.23
CA ASN A 396 -21.86 14.68 13.27
C ASN A 396 -21.50 14.45 11.78
N GLY A 397 -21.30 13.22 11.30
CA GLY A 397 -21.00 12.92 9.88
C GLY A 397 -22.10 12.15 9.13
N SER A 398 -22.12 12.25 7.79
CA SER A 398 -23.06 11.49 6.95
C SER A 398 -22.65 10.01 6.81
N TYR A 399 -23.56 9.15 6.33
CA TYR A 399 -23.23 7.75 6.06
C TYR A 399 -22.16 7.58 4.97
N ARG A 400 -22.03 8.55 4.05
CA ARG A 400 -20.93 8.62 3.08
C ARG A 400 -19.59 8.69 3.79
N ASP A 401 -19.44 9.65 4.69
CA ASP A 401 -18.16 9.93 5.33
C ASP A 401 -17.74 8.77 6.24
N GLN A 402 -18.70 8.20 6.98
CA GLN A 402 -18.48 7.02 7.82
C GLN A 402 -18.06 5.79 6.99
N TYR A 403 -18.70 5.57 5.84
CA TYR A 403 -18.35 4.46 4.95
C TYR A 403 -16.94 4.60 4.37
N LEU A 404 -16.58 5.80 3.93
CA LEU A 404 -15.25 6.07 3.39
C LEU A 404 -14.17 5.94 4.48
N ASP A 405 -14.42 6.44 5.69
CA ASP A 405 -13.45 6.28 6.79
C ASP A 405 -13.27 4.81 7.22
N PHE A 406 -14.36 4.04 7.25
CA PHE A 406 -14.31 2.59 7.44
C PHE A 406 -13.44 1.91 6.39
N CYS A 407 -13.70 2.17 5.11
CA CYS A 407 -12.94 1.59 4.02
C CYS A 407 -11.44 1.92 4.13
N GLY A 408 -11.12 3.20 4.34
CA GLY A 408 -9.73 3.62 4.49
C GLY A 408 -9.04 2.99 5.70
N SER A 409 -9.76 2.86 6.81
CA SER A 409 -9.26 2.23 8.04
C SER A 409 -8.97 0.75 7.86
N MET A 410 -9.93 0.01 7.29
CA MET A 410 -9.84 -1.44 7.09
C MET A 410 -8.71 -1.83 6.14
N TYR A 411 -8.62 -1.15 4.99
CA TYR A 411 -7.66 -1.50 3.95
C TYR A 411 -6.24 -0.96 4.24
N ILE A 412 -6.13 0.27 4.74
CA ILE A 412 -4.84 0.99 4.79
C ILE A 412 -4.47 1.41 6.21
N LYS A 413 -5.21 2.37 6.80
CA LYS A 413 -4.73 3.14 7.97
C LYS A 413 -4.39 2.22 9.14
N ALA A 414 -5.29 1.31 9.50
CA ALA A 414 -5.10 0.44 10.66
C ALA A 414 -3.93 -0.54 10.48
N LYS A 415 -3.65 -0.98 9.25
CA LYS A 415 -2.54 -1.91 8.95
C LYS A 415 -1.20 -1.19 8.91
N SER A 416 -1.16 0.00 8.32
CA SER A 416 0.02 0.89 8.32
C SER A 416 0.46 1.23 9.75
N ASN A 417 -0.47 1.66 10.60
CA ASN A 417 -0.18 2.00 11.99
C ASN A 417 0.28 0.79 12.79
N TYR A 418 -0.37 -0.36 12.59
CA TYR A 418 0.03 -1.59 13.27
C TYR A 418 1.43 -2.03 12.87
N LEU A 419 1.76 -2.05 11.58
CA LEU A 419 3.10 -2.40 11.11
C LEU A 419 4.16 -1.46 11.71
N ALA A 420 3.90 -0.14 11.69
CA ALA A 420 4.79 0.85 12.26
C ALA A 420 5.07 0.58 13.75
N ALA A 421 4.02 0.25 14.52
CA ALA A 421 4.13 -0.11 15.93
C ALA A 421 4.97 -1.39 16.14
N GLN A 422 4.76 -2.44 15.33
CA GLN A 422 5.54 -3.69 15.48
C GLN A 422 7.02 -3.50 15.14
N LEU A 423 7.32 -2.80 14.05
CA LEU A 423 8.70 -2.48 13.68
C LEU A 423 9.40 -1.66 14.78
N SER A 424 8.72 -0.63 15.30
CA SER A 424 9.26 0.24 16.34
C SER A 424 9.48 -0.51 17.68
N ARG A 425 8.58 -1.44 18.05
CA ARG A 425 8.77 -2.34 19.23
C ARG A 425 10.03 -3.19 19.13
N HIS A 426 10.41 -3.56 17.92
CA HIS A 426 11.61 -4.34 17.63
C HIS A 426 12.88 -3.48 17.45
N GLY A 427 12.80 -2.18 17.75
CA GLY A 427 13.94 -1.26 17.68
C GLY A 427 14.26 -0.76 16.27
N THR A 428 13.44 -1.08 15.26
CA THR A 428 13.59 -0.50 13.92
C THR A 428 13.24 0.98 13.97
N ARG A 429 14.04 1.82 13.30
CA ARG A 429 13.75 3.25 13.20
C ARG A 429 12.61 3.46 12.20
N VAL A 430 11.45 3.89 12.69
CA VAL A 430 10.26 4.11 11.89
C VAL A 430 9.84 5.57 11.95
N TYR A 431 9.60 6.18 10.80
CA TYR A 431 8.97 7.48 10.65
C TYR A 431 7.60 7.29 10.01
N THR A 432 6.61 8.03 10.49
CA THR A 432 5.23 7.90 10.02
C THR A 432 4.69 9.23 9.52
N TYR A 433 3.86 9.20 8.49
CA TYR A 433 3.18 10.40 7.98
C TYR A 433 1.70 10.15 7.72
N GLN A 434 0.91 11.22 7.81
CA GLN A 434 -0.42 11.31 7.23
C GLN A 434 -0.42 12.44 6.19
N PHE A 435 -0.73 12.10 4.95
CA PHE A 435 -0.83 13.08 3.87
C PHE A 435 -2.27 13.62 3.80
N THR A 436 -2.44 14.92 4.00
CA THR A 436 -3.79 15.54 4.07
C THR A 436 -3.96 16.67 3.08
N HIS A 437 -2.95 16.93 2.24
CA HIS A 437 -2.99 17.97 1.22
C HIS A 437 -3.78 17.54 0.00
N ARG A 438 -4.69 18.40 -0.47
CA ARG A 438 -5.46 18.18 -1.69
C ARG A 438 -4.75 18.89 -2.86
N PRO A 439 -4.36 18.18 -3.94
CA PRO A 439 -3.83 18.84 -5.14
C PRO A 439 -4.83 19.86 -5.70
N LEU A 440 -4.34 21.01 -6.19
CA LEU A 440 -5.21 22.03 -6.78
C LEU A 440 -6.00 21.48 -7.98
N ASP A 441 -5.36 20.70 -8.83
CA ASP A 441 -5.95 20.06 -10.01
C ASP A 441 -6.45 18.63 -9.73
N SER A 442 -6.83 18.34 -8.48
CA SER A 442 -7.32 17.01 -8.11
C SER A 442 -8.56 16.63 -8.92
N ILE A 443 -8.48 15.48 -9.60
CA ILE A 443 -9.58 14.88 -10.38
C ILE A 443 -10.66 14.24 -9.49
N HIS A 444 -10.37 14.09 -8.20
CA HIS A 444 -11.27 13.47 -7.24
C HIS A 444 -12.39 14.41 -6.80
N PRO A 445 -13.54 13.90 -6.35
CA PRO A 445 -14.65 14.73 -5.87
C PRO A 445 -14.23 15.71 -4.75
N PRO A 446 -14.86 16.91 -4.65
CA PRO A 446 -14.46 17.94 -3.69
C PRO A 446 -14.62 17.59 -2.21
N PHE A 447 -15.43 16.57 -1.87
CA PHE A 447 -15.59 16.10 -0.49
C PHE A 447 -14.39 15.27 0.02
N LEU A 448 -13.49 14.85 -0.88
CA LEU A 448 -12.23 14.21 -0.51
C LEU A 448 -11.16 15.29 -0.34
N GLY A 449 -10.38 15.24 0.72
CA GLY A 449 -9.16 16.01 0.87
C GLY A 449 -8.03 15.37 0.07
N ALA A 450 -7.40 14.35 0.64
CA ALA A 450 -6.29 13.62 0.03
C ALA A 450 -6.70 12.18 -0.25
N ALA A 451 -6.99 11.87 -1.50
CA ALA A 451 -7.40 10.55 -1.95
C ALA A 451 -6.21 9.59 -2.05
N HIS A 452 -6.48 8.30 -2.09
CA HIS A 452 -5.46 7.25 -2.24
C HIS A 452 -4.53 7.48 -3.45
N GLY A 453 -3.24 7.70 -3.18
CA GLY A 453 -2.20 7.89 -4.19
C GLY A 453 -1.90 9.33 -4.60
N ASP A 454 -2.65 10.32 -4.10
CA ASP A 454 -2.41 11.74 -4.40
C ASP A 454 -0.98 12.18 -4.04
N GLU A 455 -0.38 11.61 -2.99
CA GLU A 455 0.95 11.97 -2.51
C GLU A 455 2.05 11.61 -3.52
N VAL A 456 1.84 10.60 -4.38
CA VAL A 456 2.82 10.18 -5.39
C VAL A 456 3.10 11.28 -6.40
N LEU A 457 2.10 12.13 -6.70
CA LEU A 457 2.27 13.28 -7.59
C LEU A 457 3.33 14.24 -7.06
N PHE A 458 3.39 14.43 -5.74
CA PHE A 458 4.36 15.30 -5.07
C PHE A 458 5.72 14.61 -4.92
N VAL A 459 5.74 13.31 -4.61
CA VAL A 459 6.99 12.53 -4.49
C VAL A 459 7.81 12.57 -5.78
N PHE A 460 7.17 12.45 -6.94
CA PHE A 460 7.85 12.47 -8.23
C PHE A 460 7.90 13.87 -8.89
N GLY A 461 7.21 14.88 -8.34
CA GLY A 461 7.10 16.20 -8.96
C GLY A 461 6.33 16.18 -10.28
N LEU A 462 5.22 15.42 -10.36
CA LEU A 462 4.45 15.19 -11.59
C LEU A 462 3.32 16.20 -11.81
N LEU A 463 3.12 17.15 -10.90
CA LEU A 463 2.12 18.20 -11.06
C LEU A 463 2.48 19.09 -12.25
N GLN A 464 1.48 19.49 -13.03
CA GLN A 464 1.68 20.40 -14.15
C GLN A 464 1.71 21.83 -13.60
N GLN A 465 2.87 22.49 -13.67
CA GLN A 465 3.06 23.86 -13.17
C GLN A 465 2.55 24.05 -11.72
N PRO A 466 3.08 23.30 -10.74
CA PRO A 466 2.71 23.48 -9.35
C PRO A 466 2.89 24.94 -8.91
N SER A 467 1.97 25.45 -8.11
CA SER A 467 2.01 26.83 -7.62
C SER A 467 1.50 26.93 -6.19
N GLY A 468 1.96 27.96 -5.46
CA GLY A 468 1.62 28.18 -4.06
C GLY A 468 1.87 26.92 -3.22
N ASP A 469 0.84 26.52 -2.49
CA ASP A 469 0.86 25.37 -1.58
C ASP A 469 1.31 24.05 -2.24
N ASP A 470 0.94 23.79 -3.50
CA ASP A 470 1.34 22.57 -4.19
C ASP A 470 2.87 22.49 -4.40
N GLN A 471 3.50 23.64 -4.66
CA GLN A 471 4.95 23.73 -4.79
C GLN A 471 5.62 23.48 -3.43
N ASP A 472 5.12 24.09 -2.35
CA ASP A 472 5.68 23.96 -1.00
C ASP A 472 5.59 22.51 -0.48
N VAL A 473 4.47 21.83 -0.76
CA VAL A 473 4.31 20.40 -0.44
C VAL A 473 5.25 19.55 -1.29
N THR A 474 5.37 19.81 -2.59
CA THR A 474 6.31 19.10 -3.48
C THR A 474 7.75 19.24 -2.96
N ASP A 475 8.15 20.45 -2.60
CA ASP A 475 9.47 20.75 -2.06
C ASP A 475 9.75 20.00 -0.76
N THR A 476 8.77 19.98 0.14
CA THR A 476 8.89 19.31 1.42
C THR A 476 8.99 17.79 1.26
N VAL A 477 8.12 17.20 0.43
CA VAL A 477 8.07 15.75 0.21
C VAL A 477 9.34 15.26 -0.49
N ILE A 478 9.76 15.88 -1.60
CA ILE A 478 10.99 15.51 -2.32
C ILE A 478 12.21 15.64 -1.39
N SER A 479 12.30 16.71 -0.61
CA SER A 479 13.40 16.88 0.36
C SER A 479 13.39 15.76 1.40
N ALA A 480 12.25 15.47 2.03
CA ALA A 480 12.15 14.46 3.08
C ALA A 480 12.46 13.04 2.57
N TRP A 481 11.91 12.65 1.41
CA TRP A 481 12.15 11.35 0.81
C TRP A 481 13.63 11.16 0.43
N THR A 482 14.25 12.19 -0.16
CA THR A 482 15.65 12.11 -0.59
C THR A 482 16.63 12.21 0.57
N ASN A 483 16.32 12.96 1.63
CA ASN A 483 17.09 12.96 2.88
C ASN A 483 17.05 11.59 3.56
N PHE A 484 15.87 10.97 3.58
CA PHE A 484 15.72 9.62 4.07
C PHE A 484 16.53 8.64 3.22
N ALA A 485 16.48 8.75 1.89
CA ALA A 485 17.30 7.91 1.01
C ALA A 485 18.80 8.07 1.25
N LYS A 486 19.26 9.29 1.56
CA LYS A 486 20.68 9.57 1.88
C LYS A 486 21.10 8.96 3.21
N THR A 487 20.28 9.11 4.26
CA THR A 487 20.75 8.97 5.66
C THR A 487 19.93 8.03 6.53
N GLY A 488 18.75 7.61 6.08
CA GLY A 488 17.75 6.92 6.90
C GLY A 488 17.03 7.84 7.90
N ASN A 489 17.10 9.15 7.69
CA ASN A 489 16.40 10.19 8.44
C ASN A 489 15.80 11.22 7.46
N PRO A 490 14.48 11.49 7.48
CA PRO A 490 13.86 12.42 6.53
C PRO A 490 14.17 13.90 6.81
N ASN A 491 14.73 14.22 7.98
CA ASN A 491 15.03 15.61 8.34
C ASN A 491 16.20 16.18 7.50
N PRO A 492 16.21 17.50 7.25
CA PRO A 492 17.32 18.17 6.56
C PRO A 492 18.68 17.92 7.24
N ILE A 493 19.72 17.74 6.43
CA ILE A 493 21.11 17.58 6.91
C ILE A 493 21.62 18.87 7.58
N LYS A 494 21.09 20.04 7.18
CA LYS A 494 21.36 21.35 7.79
C LYS A 494 20.06 21.88 8.39
N ALA A 495 20.06 22.19 9.70
CA ALA A 495 18.88 22.69 10.41
C ALA A 495 18.34 23.98 9.75
N GLY A 496 17.05 23.97 9.40
CA GLY A 496 16.40 25.10 8.71
C GLY A 496 14.87 24.99 8.57
N THR A 497 14.27 23.85 8.91
CA THR A 497 12.80 23.70 9.00
C THR A 497 12.33 23.91 10.43
N ASN A 498 11.15 24.53 10.60
CA ASN A 498 10.55 24.77 11.92
C ASN A 498 10.03 23.48 12.60
N VAL A 499 9.88 22.38 11.85
CA VAL A 499 9.40 21.09 12.36
C VAL A 499 10.43 20.00 12.13
N THR A 500 10.66 19.22 13.18
CA THR A 500 11.50 18.00 13.15
C THR A 500 10.58 16.79 13.10
N TRP A 501 10.73 15.97 12.06
CA TRP A 501 10.03 14.70 11.93
C TRP A 501 10.69 13.67 12.84
N LEU A 502 10.07 13.40 13.99
CA LEU A 502 10.58 12.44 14.96
C LEU A 502 10.17 11.02 14.59
N PRO A 503 11.02 10.00 14.88
CA PRO A 503 10.62 8.61 14.72
C PRO A 503 9.47 8.28 15.69
N THR A 504 8.55 7.44 15.24
CA THR A 504 7.39 7.03 16.02
C THR A 504 7.78 6.01 17.11
N HIS A 505 7.12 6.09 18.26
CA HIS A 505 7.40 5.26 19.42
C HIS A 505 6.17 4.37 19.74
N PRO A 506 6.34 3.09 20.09
CA PRO A 506 5.21 2.16 20.16
C PRO A 506 4.24 2.43 21.32
N HIS A 507 4.65 3.21 22.33
CA HIS A 507 3.79 3.62 23.45
C HIS A 507 3.21 5.02 23.29
N SER A 508 3.71 5.78 22.31
CA SER A 508 3.26 7.14 22.01
C SER A 508 3.37 7.36 20.50
N PRO A 509 2.54 6.67 19.70
CA PRO A 509 2.62 6.76 18.26
C PRO A 509 2.33 8.20 17.83
N SER A 510 3.23 8.73 17.02
CA SER A 510 3.09 10.03 16.38
C SER A 510 3.28 9.88 14.88
N HIS A 511 2.89 10.88 14.10
CA HIS A 511 3.14 10.97 12.67
C HIS A 511 3.30 12.43 12.25
N LEU A 512 3.93 12.67 11.10
CA LEU A 512 3.99 13.99 10.48
C LEU A 512 2.75 14.21 9.62
N ARG A 513 1.94 15.23 9.92
CA ARG A 513 0.86 15.67 9.03
C ARG A 513 1.45 16.56 7.93
N ILE A 514 1.26 16.15 6.67
CA ILE A 514 1.80 16.84 5.50
C ILE A 514 0.66 17.62 4.81
N THR A 515 0.62 18.92 5.05
CA THR A 515 -0.28 19.91 4.40
C THR A 515 0.19 21.33 4.72
N THR A 516 -0.19 22.28 3.87
CA THR A 516 0.02 23.72 4.05
C THR A 516 -1.13 24.40 4.78
N GLN A 517 -2.38 23.95 4.59
CA GLN A 517 -3.59 24.63 5.09
C GLN A 517 -3.60 24.80 6.62
N GLU A 518 -3.13 23.79 7.34
CA GLU A 518 -3.06 23.75 8.81
C GLU A 518 -1.60 23.72 9.32
N GLY A 519 -0.65 23.99 8.42
CA GLY A 519 0.79 23.86 8.66
C GLY A 519 1.26 22.40 8.83
N ILE A 520 2.52 22.14 8.47
CA ILE A 520 3.15 20.83 8.70
C ILE A 520 3.46 20.70 10.18
N ALA A 521 3.05 19.61 10.83
CA ALA A 521 3.23 19.40 12.26
C ALA A 521 3.35 17.92 12.63
N MET A 522 3.97 17.64 13.78
CA MET A 522 3.89 16.32 14.40
C MET A 522 2.58 16.20 15.18
N GLU A 523 1.86 15.11 14.94
CA GLU A 523 0.60 14.80 15.61
C GLU A 523 0.68 13.43 16.29
N TYR A 524 -0.11 13.24 17.35
CA TYR A 524 -0.19 11.97 18.08
C TYR A 524 -1.51 11.28 17.73
N GLU A 525 -1.50 9.95 17.69
CA GLU A 525 -2.73 9.18 17.48
C GLU A 525 -3.76 9.54 18.55
N THR A 526 -4.99 9.81 18.10
CA THR A 526 -6.10 10.06 19.00
C THR A 526 -6.54 8.74 19.66
N LYS A 527 -7.32 8.84 20.74
CA LYS A 527 -7.95 7.64 21.35
C LYS A 527 -8.83 6.89 20.35
N PHE A 528 -9.40 7.60 19.37
CA PHE A 528 -10.21 7.01 18.33
C PHE A 528 -9.35 6.18 17.36
N ASP A 529 -8.23 6.73 16.89
CA ASP A 529 -7.29 6.01 16.02
C ASP A 529 -6.76 4.75 16.70
N GLN A 530 -6.36 4.87 17.97
CA GLN A 530 -5.89 3.73 18.77
C GLN A 530 -6.95 2.64 18.91
N ARG A 531 -8.22 3.03 19.08
CA ARG A 531 -9.36 2.10 19.18
C ARG A 531 -9.58 1.36 17.85
N LEU A 532 -9.57 2.07 16.72
CA LEU A 532 -9.70 1.44 15.39
C LEU A 532 -8.52 0.52 15.07
N ASN A 533 -7.31 0.96 15.39
CA ASN A 533 -6.09 0.15 15.25
C ASN A 533 -6.22 -1.15 16.07
N HIS A 534 -6.71 -1.07 17.31
CA HIS A 534 -6.94 -2.25 18.16
C HIS A 534 -8.08 -3.14 17.62
N PHE A 535 -9.17 -2.54 17.15
CA PHE A 535 -10.31 -3.28 16.59
C PHE A 535 -9.86 -4.18 15.42
N TRP A 536 -9.21 -3.61 14.42
CA TRP A 536 -8.82 -4.35 13.21
C TRP A 536 -7.67 -5.31 13.38
N ASN A 537 -6.77 -5.05 14.33
CA ASN A 537 -5.55 -5.85 14.49
C ASN A 537 -5.55 -6.76 15.73
N THR A 538 -6.58 -6.67 16.57
CA THR A 538 -6.69 -7.52 17.77
C THR A 538 -8.08 -8.10 17.94
N VAL A 539 -9.14 -7.29 17.86
CA VAL A 539 -10.51 -7.79 18.07
C VAL A 539 -10.94 -8.72 16.94
N ILE A 540 -10.82 -8.27 15.68
CA ILE A 540 -11.23 -9.05 14.50
C ILE A 540 -10.48 -10.40 14.41
N PRO A 541 -9.13 -10.46 14.48
CA PRO A 541 -8.41 -11.73 14.45
C PRO A 541 -8.80 -12.69 15.59
N ASN A 542 -9.08 -12.16 16.80
CA ASN A 542 -9.53 -12.98 17.93
C ASN A 542 -10.94 -13.56 17.72
N LEU A 543 -11.83 -12.83 17.05
CA LEU A 543 -13.16 -13.33 16.68
C LEU A 543 -13.07 -14.41 15.59
N GLN A 544 -12.11 -14.30 14.66
CA GLN A 544 -11.88 -15.32 13.64
C GLN A 544 -11.34 -16.63 14.25
N SER A 545 -10.39 -16.55 15.19
CA SER A 545 -9.77 -17.73 15.81
C SER A 545 -10.66 -18.46 16.82
N LYS A 546 -11.43 -17.75 17.64
CA LYS A 546 -12.30 -18.38 18.66
C LYS A 546 -13.49 -19.14 18.08
N CYS A 547 -13.88 -18.88 16.84
CA CYS A 547 -14.99 -19.58 16.18
C CYS A 547 -14.54 -20.82 15.37
N GLN A 548 -13.25 -21.16 15.32
CA GLN A 548 -12.77 -22.42 14.76
C GLN A 548 -12.87 -23.57 15.78
N PHE A 549 -14.07 -23.89 16.28
CA PHE A 549 -14.27 -25.21 16.85
C PHE A 549 -14.32 -26.22 15.71
N LYS A 550 -13.26 -27.03 15.58
CA LYS A 550 -13.27 -28.24 14.75
C LYS A 550 -14.55 -29.02 15.05
N SER A 551 -15.32 -29.33 14.02
CA SER A 551 -16.18 -30.51 14.02
C SER A 551 -15.31 -31.70 14.42
N LEU A 552 -15.45 -32.14 15.68
CA LEU A 552 -14.95 -33.43 16.12
C LEU A 552 -15.81 -34.48 15.43
N SER A 553 -15.25 -35.09 14.40
CA SER A 553 -15.77 -36.29 13.78
C SER A 553 -16.05 -37.35 14.86
N ASP A 554 -17.28 -37.86 14.81
CA ASP A 554 -17.81 -39.09 15.40
C ASP A 554 -17.01 -39.80 16.50
N GLY A 555 -17.66 -39.93 17.66
CA GLY A 555 -17.34 -40.93 18.67
C GLY A 555 -16.54 -40.38 19.84
N HIS A 556 -17.28 -39.82 20.80
CA HIS A 556 -17.05 -39.75 22.25
C HIS A 556 -17.53 -38.39 22.79
N LEU A 557 -18.84 -38.18 22.72
CA LEU A 557 -19.51 -37.04 23.34
C LEU A 557 -20.25 -37.55 24.57
N LEU A 558 -19.51 -37.74 25.66
CA LEU A 558 -20.04 -37.86 27.01
C LEU A 558 -19.02 -37.24 27.96
N ILE A 559 -19.51 -36.30 28.77
CA ILE A 559 -18.81 -35.58 29.84
C ILE A 559 -18.00 -34.38 29.35
N LEU A 560 -18.68 -33.27 29.05
CA LEU A 560 -18.23 -31.89 29.35
C LEU A 560 -19.36 -30.85 29.17
N GLY A 561 -20.61 -31.26 29.39
CA GLY A 561 -21.80 -30.39 29.31
C GLY A 561 -22.33 -29.89 30.66
N ASN A 562 -21.55 -29.99 31.75
CA ASN A 562 -22.07 -29.77 33.11
C ASN A 562 -21.20 -28.89 34.04
N GLN A 563 -20.26 -28.08 33.54
CA GLN A 563 -19.44 -27.23 34.43
C GLN A 563 -19.21 -25.78 33.98
N LEU A 564 -20.14 -25.17 33.22
CA LEU A 564 -20.14 -23.73 33.01
C LEU A 564 -21.56 -23.14 33.06
N GLU A 565 -22.31 -23.46 34.12
CA GLU A 565 -23.31 -22.54 34.67
C GLU A 565 -22.78 -22.10 36.03
N HIS A 566 -22.17 -20.90 36.07
CA HIS A 566 -21.67 -20.34 37.32
C HIS A 566 -22.76 -19.43 37.91
N PRO A 567 -23.39 -19.79 39.04
CA PRO A 567 -24.45 -18.97 39.68
C PRO A 567 -23.92 -17.66 40.33
N ALA A 568 -22.63 -17.39 40.23
CA ALA A 568 -21.98 -16.22 40.85
C ALA A 568 -22.48 -14.89 40.28
N ALA A 569 -22.86 -14.82 39.01
CA ALA A 569 -23.35 -13.60 38.39
C ALA A 569 -24.76 -13.22 38.89
N GLU A 570 -25.64 -14.21 39.08
CA GLU A 570 -26.98 -13.97 39.61
C GLU A 570 -26.95 -13.55 41.08
N TYR A 571 -26.10 -14.19 41.91
CA TYR A 571 -25.92 -13.77 43.30
C TYR A 571 -25.30 -12.38 43.44
N LEU A 572 -24.44 -11.95 42.51
CA LEU A 572 -23.87 -10.60 42.51
C LEU A 572 -24.95 -9.55 42.17
N ILE A 573 -25.82 -9.83 41.21
CA ILE A 573 -26.92 -8.94 40.82
C ILE A 573 -27.96 -8.84 41.96
N ILE A 574 -28.31 -9.96 42.59
CA ILE A 574 -29.20 -9.99 43.76
C ILE A 574 -28.58 -9.25 44.94
N GLY A 575 -27.28 -9.40 45.17
CA GLY A 575 -26.54 -8.68 46.22
C GLY A 575 -26.53 -7.17 46.03
N LEU A 576 -26.31 -6.69 44.79
CA LEU A 576 -26.35 -5.27 44.46
C LEU A 576 -27.76 -4.67 44.57
N ALA A 577 -28.80 -5.43 44.22
CA ALA A 577 -30.20 -5.03 44.38
C ALA A 577 -30.61 -4.93 45.87
N LEU A 578 -30.16 -5.87 46.71
CA LEU A 578 -30.41 -5.82 48.16
C LEU A 578 -29.67 -4.65 48.84
N LEU A 579 -28.43 -4.37 48.44
CA LEU A 579 -27.65 -3.26 48.99
C LEU A 579 -28.29 -1.89 48.68
N SER A 580 -28.80 -1.72 47.46
CA SER A 580 -29.50 -0.50 47.04
C SER A 580 -30.84 -0.33 47.77
N LEU A 581 -31.57 -1.41 48.04
CA LEU A 581 -32.80 -1.37 48.85
C LEU A 581 -32.51 -0.97 50.32
N ILE A 582 -31.44 -1.49 50.91
CA ILE A 582 -31.02 -1.16 52.29
C ILE A 582 -30.64 0.33 52.40
N LEU A 583 -29.88 0.85 51.43
CA LEU A 583 -29.50 2.28 51.39
C LEU A 583 -30.74 3.20 51.26
N LEU A 584 -31.73 2.79 50.47
CA LEU A 584 -33.00 3.51 50.33
C LEU A 584 -33.78 3.54 51.65
N LEU A 585 -33.87 2.40 52.36
CA LEU A 585 -34.51 2.32 53.67
C LEU A 585 -33.79 3.18 54.73
N PHE A 586 -32.46 3.20 54.73
CA PHE A 586 -31.68 4.07 55.62
C PHE A 586 -31.92 5.57 55.32
N SER A 587 -32.02 5.95 54.05
CA SER A 587 -32.31 7.34 53.66
C SER A 587 -33.73 7.78 54.09
N LEU A 588 -34.72 6.88 53.95
CA LEU A 588 -36.08 7.10 54.43
C LEU A 588 -36.13 7.20 55.96
N PHE A 589 -35.40 6.33 56.67
CA PHE A 589 -35.34 6.37 58.14
C PHE A 589 -34.66 7.67 58.63
N ALA A 590 -33.58 8.10 57.98
CA ALA A 590 -32.92 9.37 58.27
C ALA A 590 -33.86 10.56 58.02
N ALA A 591 -34.62 10.57 56.92
CA ALA A 591 -35.60 11.61 56.63
C ALA A 591 -36.72 11.66 57.68
N VAL A 592 -37.23 10.51 58.12
CA VAL A 592 -38.25 10.42 59.19
C VAL A 592 -37.70 10.92 60.53
N MET A 593 -36.45 10.59 60.87
CA MET A 593 -35.80 11.07 62.11
C MET A 593 -35.55 12.59 62.09
N ILE A 594 -35.22 13.17 60.93
CA ILE A 594 -35.05 14.61 60.75
C ILE A 594 -36.41 15.33 60.88
N CYS A 595 -37.48 14.81 60.27
CA CYS A 595 -38.84 15.35 60.46
C CYS A 595 -39.35 15.23 61.90
N LYS A 596 -39.00 14.15 62.62
CA LYS A 596 -39.42 13.97 64.03
C LYS A 596 -38.68 14.93 64.98
N ARG A 597 -37.46 15.36 64.63
CA ARG A 597 -36.70 16.39 65.36
C ARG A 597 -37.19 17.82 65.09
N SER A 598 -37.74 18.12 63.91
CA SER A 598 -38.30 19.46 63.64
C SER A 598 -39.68 19.68 64.28
N ASN A 599 -40.44 18.61 64.57
CA ASN A 599 -41.75 18.69 65.25
C ASN A 599 -41.70 18.71 66.79
N GLN A 600 -40.53 18.67 67.41
CA GLN A 600 -40.35 18.86 68.87
C GLN A 600 -39.77 20.24 69.24
N GLY A 601 -39.68 21.17 68.27
CA GLY A 601 -39.05 22.49 68.43
C GLY A 601 -39.99 23.70 68.54
N SER A 602 -41.33 23.54 68.60
CA SER A 602 -42.24 24.68 68.79
C SER A 602 -43.30 24.38 69.85
N LEU A 603 -42.98 24.65 71.13
CA LEU A 603 -43.94 24.86 72.22
C LEU A 603 -43.18 25.24 73.51
N HIS A 604 -42.62 26.46 73.55
CA HIS A 604 -42.44 27.23 74.80
C HIS A 604 -41.93 28.64 74.46
N PHE A 605 -42.87 29.56 74.28
CA PHE A 605 -42.68 30.96 74.63
C PHE A 605 -43.95 31.37 75.35
N ASP A 606 -43.86 31.54 76.66
CA ASP A 606 -44.90 32.22 77.42
C ASP A 606 -44.26 33.18 78.43
N HIS A 607 -44.71 34.44 78.29
CA HIS A 607 -44.75 35.55 79.23
C HIS A 607 -43.53 35.98 80.06
N LYS A 608 -43.09 37.23 79.82
CA LYS A 608 -43.30 38.33 80.79
C LYS A 608 -43.26 39.71 80.14
N GLN A 609 -44.05 40.59 80.76
CA GLN A 609 -44.38 41.99 80.49
C GLN A 609 -43.20 42.91 80.19
#